data_AF-A0A8T7DDH1-F1
#
_entry.id   AF-A0A8T7DDH1-F1
#
_cell.length_a   1.000
_cell.length_b   1.000
_cell.length_c   1.000
_cell.angle_alpha   90.00
_cell.angle_beta   90.00
_cell.angle_gamma   90.00
#
_symmetry.space_group_name_H-M   'P 1'
#
loop_
_entity.id
_entity.type
_entity.pdbx_description
1 polymer ?
#
loop_
_entity_poly.entity_id
_entity_poly.type
_entity_poly.pdbx_seq_one_letter_code
_entity_poly.pdbx_strand_id
1 'polypeptide(L)' 'MVNSIQGNALQGIQQARAKMQQNASDIARANNVNEPSNLDAARSLVELNQNKNAALASMKVIKAENDMLGALLDVTA' A
#
# COMPACT_ATOMS: atom_id res chain seq x y z
N MET A 1 -4.71 -10.78 -19.62
CA MET A 1 -5.27 -9.68 -18.80
C MET A 1 -4.96 -9.86 -17.31
N VAL A 2 -5.08 -11.07 -16.74
CA VAL A 2 -4.68 -11.36 -15.34
C VAL A 2 -3.20 -11.05 -15.07
N ASN A 3 -2.30 -11.45 -15.98
CA ASN A 3 -0.86 -11.25 -15.82
C ASN A 3 -0.44 -9.75 -15.78
N SER A 4 -1.18 -8.88 -16.48
CA SER A 4 -0.94 -7.43 -16.48
C SER A 4 -1.47 -6.74 -15.22
N ILE A 5 -2.57 -7.24 -14.63
CA ILE A 5 -3.13 -6.69 -13.39
C ILE A 5 -2.28 -7.09 -12.19
N GLN A 6 -1.81 -8.33 -12.13
CA GLN A 6 -0.81 -8.76 -11.14
C GLN A 6 0.49 -7.95 -11.23
N GLY A 7 0.98 -7.67 -12.44
CA GLY A 7 2.16 -6.82 -12.64
C GLY A 7 1.98 -5.40 -12.09
N ASN A 8 0.86 -4.75 -12.43
CA ASN A 8 0.54 -3.40 -11.95
C ASN A 8 0.28 -3.35 -10.43
N ALA A 9 -0.37 -4.37 -9.88
CA ALA A 9 -0.65 -4.45 -8.46
C ALA A 9 0.63 -4.71 -7.65
N LEU A 10 1.52 -5.58 -8.12
CA LEU A 10 2.83 -5.80 -7.52
C LEU A 10 3.70 -4.54 -7.58
N GLN A 11 3.68 -3.83 -8.70
CA GLN A 11 4.40 -2.56 -8.85
C GLN A 11 3.85 -1.49 -7.89
N GLY A 12 2.52 -1.39 -7.75
CA GLY A 12 1.87 -0.52 -6.78
C GLY A 12 2.22 -0.85 -5.33
N ILE A 13 2.26 -2.14 -4.98
CA ILE A 13 2.67 -2.59 -3.64
C ILE A 13 4.15 -2.25 -3.37
N GLN A 14 5.04 -2.49 -4.33
CA GLN A 14 6.46 -2.17 -4.18
C GLN A 14 6.69 -0.66 -3.98
N GLN A 15 6.02 0.18 -4.77
CA GLN A 15 6.05 1.63 -4.59
C GLN A 15 5.47 2.07 -3.25
N ALA A 16 4.34 1.49 -2.84
CA ALA A 16 3.72 1.80 -1.54
C ALA A 16 4.62 1.39 -0.37
N ARG A 17 5.32 0.25 -0.46
CA ARG A 17 6.29 -0.18 0.56
C ARG A 17 7.49 0.76 0.64
N ALA A 18 8.04 1.20 -0.48
CA ALA A 18 9.14 2.17 -0.50
C ALA A 18 8.73 3.49 0.15
N LYS A 19 7.55 4.02 -0.19
CA LYS A 19 7.01 5.24 0.43
C LYS A 19 6.70 5.06 1.92
N MET A 20 6.16 3.90 2.32
CA MET A 20 5.97 3.59 3.74
C MET A 20 7.28 3.61 4.53
N GLN A 21 8.36 3.06 3.97
CA GLN A 21 9.68 3.08 4.63
C GLN A 21 10.27 4.49 4.73
N GLN A 22 10.09 5.32 3.70
CA GLN A 22 10.47 6.74 3.75
C GLN A 22 9.69 7.47 4.84
N ASN A 23 8.36 7.38 4.82
CA ASN A 23 7.51 8.05 5.81
C ASN A 23 7.82 7.58 7.25
N ALA A 24 8.07 6.29 7.46
CA ALA A 24 8.48 5.76 8.76
C ALA A 24 9.83 6.32 9.21
N SER A 25 10.78 6.48 8.28
CA SER A 25 12.09 7.08 8.57
C SER A 25 11.97 8.56 8.91
N ASP A 26 11.09 9.30 8.22
CA ASP A 26 10.84 10.72 8.48
C ASP A 26 10.16 10.92 9.85
N ILE A 27 9.19 10.07 10.21
CA ILE A 27 8.58 10.07 11.56
C ILE A 27 9.62 9.76 12.63
N ALA A 28 10.48 8.75 12.41
CA ALA A 28 11.53 8.40 13.36
C ALA A 28 12.55 9.54 13.55
N ARG A 29 12.91 10.25 12.47
CA ARG A 29 13.79 11.43 12.53
C ARG A 29 13.12 12.60 13.22
N ALA A 30 11.85 12.87 12.94
CA ALA A 30 11.08 13.94 13.58
C ALA A 30 10.99 13.75 15.11
N ASN A 31 10.93 12.50 15.59
CA ASN A 31 10.94 12.20 17.03
C ASN A 31 12.31 12.35 17.72
N ASN A 32 13.42 12.42 16.97
CA ASN A 32 14.77 12.52 17.54
C ASN A 32 15.34 13.94 17.53
N VAL A 33 14.76 14.87 16.76
CA VAL A 33 15.23 16.25 16.69
C VAL A 33 14.40 17.10 17.64
N ASN A 34 15.05 17.68 18.63
CA ASN A 34 14.49 18.44 19.75
C ASN A 34 13.95 19.84 19.34
N GLU A 35 13.24 19.93 18.21
CA GLU A 35 12.70 21.17 17.62
C GLU A 35 11.22 20.96 17.19
N PRO A 36 10.39 22.01 17.20
CA PRO A 36 8.94 21.90 17.11
C PRO A 36 8.45 21.67 15.67
N SER A 37 8.58 20.46 15.15
CA SER A 37 8.05 20.04 13.83
C SER A 37 6.93 18.99 13.93
N ASN A 38 6.07 19.10 14.95
CA ASN A 38 4.85 18.27 15.09
C ASN A 38 3.97 18.26 13.82
N LEU A 39 4.01 19.33 13.01
CA LEU A 39 3.26 19.43 11.77
C LEU A 39 3.79 18.47 10.69
N ASP A 40 5.11 18.26 10.62
CA ASP A 40 5.73 17.36 9.63
C ASP A 40 5.49 15.89 10.02
N ALA A 41 5.60 15.55 11.30
CA ALA A 41 5.27 14.22 11.79
C ALA A 41 3.79 13.84 11.53
N ALA A 42 2.87 14.77 11.77
CA ALA A 42 1.45 14.58 11.48
C ALA A 42 1.19 14.38 9.97
N ARG A 43 1.88 15.15 9.12
CA ARG A 43 1.80 15.01 7.65
C ARG A 43 2.31 13.65 7.20
N SER A 44 3.48 13.22 7.68
CA SER A 44 4.05 11.91 7.36
C SER A 44 3.15 10.75 7.81
N LEU A 45 2.44 10.89 8.94
CA LEU A 45 1.45 9.91 9.41
C LEU A 45 0.19 9.85 8.53
N VAL A 46 -0.29 10.99 8.03
CA VAL A 46 -1.41 11.04 7.09
C VAL A 46 -1.02 10.39 5.76
N GLU A 47 0.16 10.72 5.25
CA GLU A 47 0.69 10.11 4.02
C GLU A 47 0.93 8.61 4.19
N LEU A 48 1.39 8.17 5.37
CA LEU A 48 1.52 6.75 5.70
C LEU A 48 0.16 6.04 5.65
N ASN A 49 -0.89 6.64 6.22
CA ASN A 49 -2.24 6.08 6.18
C ASN A 49 -2.82 6.05 4.76
N GLN A 50 -2.59 7.08 3.94
CA GLN A 50 -3.02 7.09 2.54
C GLN A 50 -2.33 5.98 1.76
N ASN A 51 -1.01 5.80 1.93
CA ASN A 51 -0.26 4.72 1.28
C ASN A 51 -0.74 3.33 1.74
N LYS A 52 -1.05 3.17 3.04
CA LYS A 52 -1.64 1.94 3.58
C LYS A 52 -2.99 1.63 2.95
N ASN A 53 -3.88 2.61 2.85
CA ASN A 53 -5.20 2.44 2.25
C ASN A 53 -5.11 2.11 0.75
N ALA A 54 -4.20 2.75 0.02
CA ALA A 54 -3.94 2.44 -1.39
C ALA A 54 -3.48 0.97 -1.56
N ALA A 55 -2.55 0.51 -0.71
CA ALA A 55 -2.08 -0.88 -0.74
C ALA A 55 -3.21 -1.88 -0.40
N LEU A 56 -4.05 -1.57 0.60
CA LEU A 56 -5.22 -2.39 0.95
C LEU A 56 -6.24 -2.47 -0.20
N ALA A 57 -6.45 -1.36 -0.91
CA ALA A 57 -7.31 -1.35 -2.10
C ALA A 57 -6.74 -2.26 -3.20
N SER A 58 -5.43 -2.17 -3.49
CA SER A 58 -4.77 -3.07 -4.44
C SER A 58 -4.87 -4.54 -4.03
N MET A 59 -4.69 -4.86 -2.74
CA MET A 59 -4.89 -6.22 -2.24
C MET A 59 -6.33 -6.70 -2.41
N LYS A 60 -7.33 -5.83 -2.22
CA LYS A 60 -8.74 -6.17 -2.40
C LYS A 60 -9.07 -6.47 -3.86
N VAL A 61 -8.45 -5.75 -4.80
CA VAL A 61 -8.55 -6.04 -6.24
C VAL A 61 -7.96 -7.42 -6.56
N ILE A 62 -6.75 -7.73 -6.07
CA ILE A 62 -6.14 -9.06 -6.26
C ILE A 62 -7.03 -10.16 -5.68
N LYS A 63 -7.59 -9.94 -4.48
CA LYS A 63 -8.50 -10.91 -3.86
C LYS A 63 -9.75 -11.12 -4.70
N ALA A 64 -10.38 -10.05 -5.19
CA ALA A 64 -11.56 -10.14 -6.05
C ALA A 64 -11.25 -10.87 -7.38
N GLU A 65 -10.07 -10.65 -7.97
CA GLU A 65 -9.62 -11.42 -9.14
C GLU A 65 -9.46 -12.90 -8.81
N ASN A 66 -8.83 -13.24 -7.69
CA ASN A 66 -8.63 -14.62 -7.30
C ASN A 66 -9.95 -15.33 -6.99
N ASP A 67 -10.88 -14.64 -6.32
CA ASP A 67 -12.23 -15.14 -6.04
C ASP A 67 -13.02 -15.34 -7.36
N MET A 68 -12.87 -14.44 -8.34
CA MET A 68 -13.49 -14.60 -9.67
C MET A 68 -12.89 -15.81 -10.42
N LEU A 69 -11.56 -15.97 -10.41
CA LEU A 69 -10.89 -17.12 -11.01
C LEU A 69 -11.32 -18.43 -10.34
N GLY A 70 -11.42 -18.45 -9.02
CA GLY A 70 -11.94 -19.60 -8.26
C GLY A 70 -13.38 -19.93 -8.64
N ALA A 71 -14.27 -18.94 -8.73
CA ALA A 71 -15.66 -19.14 -9.14
C ALA A 71 -15.78 -19.64 -10.59
N LEU A 72 -14.94 -19.16 -11.51
CA LEU A 72 -14.91 -19.66 -12.90
C LEU A 72 -14.44 -21.11 -12.98
N LEU A 73 -13.44 -21.48 -12.17
CA LEU A 73 -12.97 -22.87 -12.07
C LEU A 73 -14.04 -23.79 -11.47
N ASP A 74 -14.77 -23.33 -10.44
CA ASP A 74 -15.83 -24.08 -9.79
C ASP A 74 -17.05 -24.31 -10.71
N VAL A 75 -17.37 -23.34 -11.56
CA VAL A 75 -18.45 -23.47 -12.58
C VAL A 75 -18.05 -24.37 -13.76
N THR A 76 -16.74 -24.54 -14.00
CA THR A 76 -16.23 -25.40 -15.09
C THR A 76 -15.88 -26.82 -14.65
N ALA A 77 -15.88 -27.11 -13.35
CA ALA A 77 -15.71 -28.44 -12.76
C ALA A 77 -17.05 -29.20 -12.69
#